data_AF-A0A497BYE4-F1
#
_entry.id   AF-A0A497BYE4-F1
#
_cell.length_a   1.000
_cell.length_b   1.000
_cell.length_c   1.000
_cell.angle_alpha   90.00
_cell.angle_beta   90.00
_cell.angle_gamma   90.00
#
_symmetry.space_group_name_H-M   'P 1'
#
loop_
_entity.id
_entity.type
_entity.pdbx_description
1 polymer ?
#
loop_
_entity_poly.entity_id
_entity_poly.type
_entity_poly.pdbx_seq_one_letter_code
_entity_poly.pdbx_strand_id
1 'polypeptide(L)'
;MLEKVYDHIIMDIKQNTRTDTIFIIVAMVLNFISLAVNASVASDDGQASTWTMVTLIALVIVVNLVVIFGLLKGKDTRKKLISGLLKMYKDQNVDQYYEPSIITNYNTRYLLFILAVVTTGVTAIVIPLILKFLD
;
A
#
# COMPACT_ATOMS: atom_id res chain seq x y z
N MET A 1 9.47 -28.92 -17.23
CA MET A 1 8.41 -28.68 -16.21
C MET A 1 8.89 -27.70 -15.14
N LEU A 2 10.10 -27.87 -14.61
CA LEU A 2 10.70 -26.96 -13.63
C LEU A 2 10.78 -25.50 -14.12
N GLU A 3 11.20 -25.30 -15.38
CA GLU A 3 11.23 -23.98 -16.04
C GLU A 3 9.86 -23.29 -16.07
N LYS A 4 8.78 -24.03 -16.37
CA LYS A 4 7.41 -23.47 -16.34
C LYS A 4 7.00 -23.02 -14.93
N VAL A 5 7.44 -23.72 -13.88
CA VAL A 5 7.19 -23.33 -12.49
C VAL A 5 7.98 -22.07 -12.13
N TYR A 6 9.25 -22.01 -12.56
CA TYR A 6 10.07 -20.80 -12.43
C TYR A 6 9.40 -19.59 -13.07
N ASP A 7 9.00 -19.72 -14.32
CA ASP A 7 8.34 -18.63 -15.07
C ASP A 7 7.05 -18.18 -14.37
N HIS A 8 6.28 -19.14 -13.85
CA HIS A 8 5.06 -18.83 -13.10
C HIS A 8 5.37 -18.05 -11.81
N ILE A 9 6.36 -18.48 -11.02
CA ILE A 9 6.78 -17.77 -9.80
C ILE A 9 7.26 -16.36 -10.12
N ILE A 10 8.08 -16.19 -11.16
CA ILE A 10 8.59 -14.87 -11.58
C ILE A 10 7.44 -13.97 -12.04
N MET A 11 6.50 -14.50 -12.81
CA MET A 11 5.30 -13.78 -13.24
C MET A 11 4.45 -13.33 -12.05
N ASP A 12 4.22 -14.20 -11.06
CA ASP A 12 3.45 -13.88 -9.86
C ASP A 12 4.14 -12.79 -9.01
N ILE A 13 5.47 -12.83 -8.88
CA ILE A 13 6.24 -11.79 -8.18
C ILE A 13 6.10 -10.42 -8.90
N LYS A 14 6.16 -10.40 -10.23
CA LYS A 14 5.97 -9.18 -11.04
C LYS A 14 4.55 -8.65 -10.88
N GLN A 15 3.55 -9.52 -11.00
CA GLN A 15 2.14 -9.15 -10.86
C GLN A 15 1.86 -8.60 -9.47
N ASN A 16 2.34 -9.25 -8.41
CA ASN A 16 2.21 -8.79 -7.04
C ASN A 16 2.82 -7.38 -6.86
N THR A 17 4.03 -7.13 -7.39
CA THR A 17 4.66 -5.81 -7.34
C THR A 17 3.84 -4.72 -8.06
N ARG A 18 3.22 -5.07 -9.19
CA ARG A 18 2.35 -4.15 -9.95
C ARG A 18 1.09 -3.80 -9.16
N THR A 19 0.42 -4.80 -8.59
CA THR A 19 -0.78 -4.60 -7.76
C THR A 19 -0.48 -3.72 -6.54
N ASP A 20 0.64 -3.97 -5.84
CA ASP A 20 1.05 -3.17 -4.69
C ASP A 20 1.26 -1.70 -5.07
N THR A 21 1.91 -1.46 -6.22
CA THR A 21 2.15 -0.10 -6.73
C THR A 21 0.83 0.62 -7.04
N ILE A 22 -0.13 -0.08 -7.66
CA ILE A 22 -1.45 0.49 -7.95
C ILE A 22 -2.18 0.85 -6.65
N PHE A 23 -2.18 -0.03 -5.65
CA PHE A 23 -2.80 0.25 -4.36
C PHE A 23 -2.23 1.50 -3.69
N ILE A 24 -0.90 1.63 -3.68
CA ILE A 24 -0.23 2.80 -3.09
C ILE A 24 -0.60 4.08 -3.82
N ILE A 25 -0.54 4.08 -5.16
CA ILE A 25 -0.85 5.27 -5.96
C ILE A 25 -2.31 5.69 -5.78
N VAL A 26 -3.26 4.75 -5.84
CA VAL A 26 -4.68 5.03 -5.66
C VAL A 26 -4.96 5.59 -4.26
N ALA A 27 -4.34 5.02 -3.22
CA ALA A 27 -4.47 5.53 -1.86
C ALA A 27 -3.95 6.96 -1.72
N MET A 28 -2.74 7.23 -2.23
CA MET A 28 -2.14 8.57 -2.14
C MET A 28 -2.96 9.61 -2.90
N VAL A 29 -3.41 9.29 -4.11
CA VAL A 29 -4.25 10.19 -4.91
C VAL A 29 -5.56 10.48 -4.17
N LEU A 30 -6.23 9.47 -3.64
CA LEU A 30 -7.44 9.66 -2.84
C LEU A 30 -7.18 10.52 -1.60
N ASN A 31 -6.07 10.27 -0.88
CA ASN A 31 -5.72 11.03 0.32
C ASN A 31 -5.52 12.50 -0.01
N PHE A 32 -4.78 12.84 -1.08
CA PHE A 32 -4.57 14.23 -1.48
C PHE A 32 -5.84 14.91 -1.98
N ILE A 33 -6.68 14.21 -2.76
CA ILE A 33 -7.98 14.74 -3.20
C ILE A 33 -8.87 14.99 -1.99
N SER A 34 -8.97 14.03 -1.08
CA SER A 34 -9.79 14.17 0.12
C SER A 34 -9.30 15.29 1.02
N LEU A 35 -7.97 15.45 1.19
CA LEU A 35 -7.38 16.58 1.90
C LEU A 35 -7.81 17.91 1.27
N ALA A 36 -7.65 18.06 -0.05
CA ALA A 36 -7.98 19.30 -0.74
C ALA A 36 -9.47 19.63 -0.63
N VAL A 37 -10.35 18.66 -0.87
CA VAL A 37 -11.81 18.86 -0.81
C VAL A 37 -12.24 19.16 0.63
N ASN A 38 -11.84 18.33 1.60
CA ASN A 38 -12.27 18.51 2.98
C ASN A 38 -11.72 19.80 3.60
N ALA A 39 -10.49 20.20 3.26
CA ALA A 39 -9.95 21.48 3.71
C ALA A 39 -10.74 22.66 3.14
N SER A 40 -11.19 22.59 1.87
CA SER A 40 -12.01 23.64 1.26
C SER A 40 -13.44 23.70 1.81
N VAL A 41 -13.99 22.56 2.20
CA VAL A 41 -15.36 22.44 2.71
C VAL A 41 -15.44 22.76 4.21
N ALA A 42 -14.33 22.61 4.95
CA ALA A 42 -14.28 22.83 6.39
C ALA A 42 -14.77 24.23 6.83
N SER A 43 -14.55 25.27 6.02
CA SER A 43 -14.97 26.64 6.32
C SER A 43 -16.48 26.90 6.20
N ASP A 44 -17.26 25.96 5.66
CA ASP A 44 -18.72 26.08 5.53
C ASP A 44 -19.44 25.32 6.65
N ASP A 45 -20.30 26.02 7.40
CA ASP A 45 -21.14 25.46 8.49
C ASP A 45 -22.43 24.80 8.01
N GLY A 46 -22.66 24.75 6.69
CA GLY A 46 -23.76 24.03 6.10
C GLY A 46 -23.81 22.55 6.51
N GLN A 47 -25.02 22.05 6.77
CA GLN A 47 -25.24 20.63 7.07
C GLN A 47 -24.75 19.73 5.92
N ALA A 48 -24.91 20.17 4.67
CA ALA A 48 -24.41 19.46 3.49
C ALA A 48 -22.87 19.40 3.43
N SER A 49 -22.19 20.49 3.81
CA SER A 49 -20.72 20.54 3.93
C SER A 49 -20.22 19.51 4.95
N THR A 50 -20.85 19.48 6.13
CA THR A 50 -20.50 18.54 7.20
C THR A 50 -20.65 17.08 6.76
N TRP A 51 -21.78 16.74 6.13
CA TRP A 51 -22.01 15.37 5.63
C TRP A 51 -21.05 14.99 4.49
N THR A 52 -20.70 15.93 3.62
CA THR A 52 -19.68 15.73 2.57
C THR A 52 -18.34 15.36 3.19
N MET A 53 -17.89 16.13 4.18
CA MET A 53 -16.62 15.90 4.88
C MET A 53 -16.60 14.53 5.57
N VAL A 54 -17.66 14.21 6.34
CA VAL A 54 -17.76 12.91 7.05
C VAL A 54 -17.71 11.73 6.07
N THR A 55 -18.40 11.85 4.93
CA THR A 55 -18.44 10.79 3.91
C THR A 55 -17.06 10.59 3.27
N LEU A 56 -16.35 11.67 2.95
CA LEU A 56 -14.99 11.60 2.39
C LEU A 56 -13.96 11.07 3.39
N ILE A 57 -14.06 11.46 4.67
CA ILE A 57 -13.22 10.90 5.74
C ILE A 57 -13.47 9.39 5.87
N ALA A 58 -14.74 8.95 5.89
CA ALA A 58 -15.08 7.53 5.95
C ALA A 58 -14.49 6.76 4.76
N LEU A 59 -14.57 7.33 3.54
CA LEU A 59 -13.98 6.73 2.34
C LEU A 59 -12.45 6.62 2.45
N VAL A 60 -11.76 7.66 2.92
CA VAL A 60 -10.30 7.62 3.18
C VAL A 60 -9.96 6.49 4.12
N ILE A 61 -10.67 6.35 5.24
CA ILE A 61 -10.41 5.29 6.23
C ILE A 61 -10.55 3.91 5.58
N VAL A 62 -11.67 3.66 4.90
CA VAL A 62 -11.94 2.35 4.28
C VAL A 62 -10.88 2.00 3.23
N VAL A 63 -10.55 2.94 2.34
CA VAL A 63 -9.58 2.68 1.27
C VAL A 63 -8.17 2.48 1.82
N ASN A 64 -7.73 3.28 2.79
CA ASN A 64 -6.41 3.10 3.40
C ASN A 64 -6.33 1.75 4.13
N LEU A 65 -7.39 1.32 4.82
CA LEU A 65 -7.42 -0.01 5.44
C LEU A 65 -7.27 -1.12 4.41
N VAL A 66 -8.06 -1.08 3.31
CA VAL A 66 -7.96 -2.06 2.22
C VAL A 66 -6.54 -2.11 1.64
N VAL A 67 -5.92 -0.95 1.44
CA VAL A 67 -4.55 -0.83 0.91
C VAL A 67 -3.53 -1.41 1.89
N ILE A 68 -3.62 -1.12 3.18
CA ILE A 68 -2.73 -1.67 4.21
C ILE A 68 -2.84 -3.20 4.24
N PHE A 69 -4.06 -3.75 4.28
CA PHE A 69 -4.26 -5.20 4.23
C PHE A 69 -3.74 -5.81 2.94
N GLY A 70 -3.97 -5.16 1.80
CA GLY A 70 -3.45 -5.56 0.50
C GLY A 70 -1.92 -5.65 0.49
N LEU A 71 -1.24 -4.62 0.98
CA LEU A 71 0.22 -4.57 1.06
C LEU A 71 0.79 -5.61 2.03
N LEU A 72 0.17 -5.82 3.19
CA LEU A 72 0.57 -6.86 4.13
C LEU A 72 0.43 -8.25 3.51
N LYS A 73 -0.69 -8.52 2.84
CA LYS A 73 -0.91 -9.79 2.14
C LYS A 73 0.06 -9.98 0.97
N GLY A 74 0.35 -8.90 0.24
CA GLY A 74 1.34 -8.89 -0.85
C GLY A 74 2.73 -9.25 -0.34
N LYS A 75 3.16 -8.63 0.77
CA LYS A 75 4.42 -8.96 1.46
C LYS A 75 4.53 -10.45 1.80
N ASP A 76 3.49 -11.03 2.40
CA ASP A 76 3.47 -12.44 2.78
C ASP A 76 3.54 -13.36 1.56
N THR A 77 2.80 -13.02 0.50
CA THR A 77 2.77 -13.79 -0.75
C THR A 77 4.14 -13.78 -1.42
N ARG A 78 4.76 -12.59 -1.52
CA ARG A 78 6.09 -12.43 -2.07
C ARG A 78 7.14 -13.21 -1.27
N LYS A 79 7.06 -13.21 0.07
CA LYS A 79 7.96 -14.01 0.92
C LYS A 79 7.86 -15.50 0.59
N LYS A 80 6.65 -16.04 0.42
CA LYS A 80 6.44 -17.44 0.05
C LYS A 80 6.99 -17.77 -1.34
N LEU A 81 6.70 -16.93 -2.34
CA LEU A 81 7.18 -17.11 -3.72
C LEU A 81 8.71 -17.10 -3.80
N ILE A 82 9.36 -16.11 -3.16
CA ILE A 82 10.82 -16.03 -3.12
C ILE A 82 11.44 -17.21 -2.37
N SER A 83 10.82 -17.65 -1.26
CA SER A 83 11.31 -18.84 -0.53
C SER A 83 11.24 -20.10 -1.39
N GLY A 84 10.17 -20.26 -2.18
CA GLY A 84 10.05 -21.33 -3.17
C GLY A 84 11.12 -21.24 -4.26
N LEU A 85 11.41 -20.02 -4.75
CA LEU A 85 12.45 -19.77 -5.74
C LEU A 85 13.84 -20.14 -5.23
N LEU A 86 14.19 -19.72 -4.01
CA LEU A 86 15.46 -20.06 -3.38
C LEU A 86 15.63 -21.58 -3.21
N LYS A 87 14.56 -22.28 -2.81
CA LYS A 87 14.60 -23.73 -2.70
C LYS A 87 14.92 -24.38 -4.05
N MET A 88 14.28 -23.90 -5.12
CA MET A 88 14.52 -24.39 -6.48
C MET A 88 15.94 -24.10 -6.98
N TYR A 89 16.55 -22.98 -6.56
CA TYR A 89 17.96 -22.69 -6.86
C TYR A 89 18.91 -23.63 -6.12
N LYS A 90 18.63 -23.92 -4.84
CA LYS A 90 19.39 -24.87 -4.06
C LYS A 90 19.31 -26.29 -4.64
N ASP A 91 18.12 -26.73 -5.02
CA ASP A 91 17.89 -28.04 -5.63
C ASP A 91 18.67 -28.21 -6.96
N GLN A 92 19.00 -27.09 -7.63
CA GLN A 92 19.78 -27.05 -8.87
C GLN A 92 21.26 -26.67 -8.68
N ASN A 93 21.75 -26.52 -7.44
CA ASN A 93 23.13 -26.11 -7.12
C ASN A 93 23.55 -24.76 -7.75
N VAL A 94 22.61 -23.82 -7.87
CA VAL A 94 22.86 -22.46 -8.40
C VAL A 94 22.64 -21.37 -7.35
N ASP A 95 22.41 -21.74 -6.09
CA ASP A 95 22.21 -20.82 -4.97
C ASP A 95 23.44 -19.95 -4.67
N GLN A 96 24.65 -20.41 -5.00
CA GLN A 96 25.89 -19.64 -4.92
C GLN A 96 25.88 -18.31 -5.72
N TYR A 97 25.01 -18.19 -6.74
CA TYR A 97 24.89 -16.98 -7.55
C TYR A 97 23.89 -15.97 -6.97
N TYR A 98 23.20 -16.31 -5.87
CA TYR A 98 22.14 -15.48 -5.31
C TYR A 98 22.35 -15.22 -3.83
N GLU A 99 22.52 -13.95 -3.46
CA GLU A 99 22.73 -13.58 -2.07
C GLU A 99 21.39 -13.53 -1.31
N PRO A 100 21.19 -14.34 -0.25
CA PRO A 100 19.92 -14.39 0.48
C PRO A 100 19.55 -13.07 1.17
N SER A 101 20.55 -12.23 1.46
CA SER A 101 20.40 -10.93 2.15
C SER A 101 19.51 -9.96 1.37
N ILE A 102 19.48 -10.06 0.02
CA ILE A 102 18.65 -9.23 -0.88
C ILE A 102 17.17 -9.32 -0.53
N ILE A 103 16.73 -10.45 0.02
CA ILE A 103 15.34 -10.72 0.37
C ILE A 103 14.90 -9.94 1.63
N THR A 104 15.86 -9.64 2.52
CA THR A 104 15.61 -8.90 3.77
C THR A 104 15.18 -7.46 3.50
N ASN A 105 15.69 -6.85 2.43
CA ASN A 105 15.39 -5.46 2.04
C ASN A 105 13.92 -5.24 1.65
N TYR A 106 13.17 -6.30 1.32
CA TYR A 106 11.75 -6.16 0.97
C TYR A 106 10.88 -5.75 2.15
N ASN A 107 11.19 -6.20 3.37
CA ASN A 107 10.38 -5.83 4.54
C ASN A 107 10.43 -4.32 4.80
N THR A 108 11.62 -3.71 4.66
CA THR A 108 11.81 -2.26 4.79
C THR A 108 11.01 -1.50 3.75
N ARG A 109 10.99 -1.97 2.48
CA ARG A 109 10.22 -1.34 1.41
C ARG A 109 8.71 -1.30 1.72
N TYR A 110 8.13 -2.41 2.17
CA TYR A 110 6.71 -2.44 2.54
C TYR A 110 6.41 -1.52 3.72
N LEU A 111 7.30 -1.46 4.71
CA LEU A 111 7.14 -0.55 5.85
C LEU A 111 7.14 0.91 5.39
N LEU A 112 8.07 1.31 4.52
CA LEU A 112 8.13 2.67 3.98
C LEU A 112 6.86 3.06 3.21
N PHE A 113 6.30 2.13 2.43
CA PHE A 113 5.06 2.39 1.69
C PHE A 113 3.84 2.50 2.61
N ILE A 114 3.72 1.61 3.59
CA ILE A 114 2.64 1.69 4.58
C ILE A 114 2.76 3.00 5.36
N LEU A 115 3.97 3.41 5.75
CA LEU A 115 4.21 4.68 6.43
C LEU A 115 3.74 5.87 5.57
N ALA A 116 4.09 5.90 4.27
CA ALA A 116 3.65 6.96 3.37
C ALA A 116 2.12 7.02 3.20
N VAL A 117 1.47 5.86 3.04
CA VAL A 117 0.00 5.77 2.93
C VAL A 117 -0.68 6.22 4.22
N VAL A 118 -0.21 5.74 5.38
CA VAL A 118 -0.77 6.08 6.69
C VAL A 118 -0.58 7.57 6.99
N THR A 119 0.63 8.12 6.78
CA THR A 119 0.89 9.54 7.06
C THR A 119 0.03 10.45 6.19
N THR A 120 -0.06 10.19 4.88
CA THR A 120 -0.93 10.96 3.98
C THR A 120 -2.41 10.81 4.36
N GLY A 121 -2.86 9.59 4.72
CA GLY A 121 -4.23 9.34 5.16
C GLY A 121 -4.57 10.06 6.46
N VAL A 122 -3.66 10.04 7.44
CA VAL A 122 -3.81 10.78 8.70
C VAL A 122 -3.88 12.28 8.43
N THR A 123 -3.01 12.83 7.58
CA THR A 123 -3.08 14.27 7.24
C THR A 123 -4.38 14.65 6.55
N ALA A 124 -4.91 13.79 5.66
CA ALA A 124 -6.17 14.00 4.95
C ALA A 124 -7.39 14.01 5.87
N ILE A 125 -7.27 13.46 7.08
CA ILE A 125 -8.33 13.45 8.10
C ILE A 125 -8.10 14.57 9.12
N VAL A 126 -6.89 14.69 9.66
CA VAL A 126 -6.58 15.58 10.79
C VAL A 126 -6.65 17.05 10.39
N ILE A 127 -6.10 17.43 9.23
CA ILE A 127 -6.06 18.85 8.82
C ILE A 127 -7.47 19.43 8.67
N PRO A 128 -8.41 18.81 7.92
CA PRO A 128 -9.77 19.33 7.81
C PRO A 128 -10.51 19.41 9.16
N LEU A 129 -10.25 18.46 10.07
CA LEU A 129 -10.85 18.50 11.40
C LEU A 129 -10.32 19.67 12.23
N ILE A 130 -9.02 19.98 12.13
CA ILE A 130 -8.44 21.17 12.75
C ILE A 130 -9.14 22.41 12.20
N LEU A 131 -9.23 22.55 10.87
CA LEU A 131 -9.88 23.70 10.23
C LEU A 131 -11.38 23.83 10.57
N LYS A 132 -12.07 22.71 10.87
CA LYS A 132 -13.50 22.74 11.17
C LYS A 132 -13.82 23.08 12.62
N PHE A 133 -12.95 22.69 13.55
CA PHE A 133 -13.25 22.73 14.99
C PHE A 133 -12.33 23.66 15.79
N LEU A 134 -11.19 24.08 15.25
CA LEU A 134 -10.20 24.91 15.94
C LEU A 134 -9.99 26.30 15.31
N ASP A 135 -10.41 26.51 14.06
CA ASP A 135 -10.56 27.84 13.44
C ASP A 135 -12.01 28.32 13.57
#